data_AF-A0A1F4CHA1-F1
#
_entry.id   AF-A0A1F4CHA1-F1
#
_cell.length_a   1.000
_cell.length_b   1.000
_cell.length_c   1.000
_cell.angle_alpha   90.00
_cell.angle_beta   90.00
_cell.angle_gamma   90.00
#
_symmetry.space_group_name_H-M   'P 1'
#
loop_
_entity.id
_entity.type
_entity.pdbx_description
1 polymer ?
#
loop_
_entity_poly.entity_id
_entity_poly.type
_entity_poly.pdbx_seq_one_letter_code
_entity_poly.pdbx_strand_id
1 'polypeptide(L)'
;MKSGVTAPARGKSASSKAYGRVKPEADAGVNHVLLQRLLAMAQRYRSDGSFREAMGLYWKLGEDHPGTAEADTARVMLLELAAGYERNDAPHMARSIYERLLADAG
;
A
#
# COMPACT_ATOMS: atom_id res chain seq x y z
N MET A 1 -67.48 12.66 -9.64
CA MET A 1 -66.77 13.34 -8.54
C MET A 1 -65.28 13.37 -8.92
N LYS A 2 -64.70 14.60 -8.99
CA LYS A 2 -63.29 15.04 -8.72
C LYS A 2 -62.17 13.99 -8.81
N SER A 3 -60.99 14.16 -9.40
CA SER A 3 -60.19 15.24 -10.02
C SER A 3 -59.06 14.48 -10.80
N GLY A 4 -58.58 14.86 -11.98
CA GLY A 4 -57.77 16.05 -12.24
C GLY A 4 -56.36 15.93 -11.63
N VAL A 5 -55.32 15.70 -12.45
CA VAL A 5 -53.99 16.39 -12.48
C VAL A 5 -52.91 15.52 -13.17
N THR A 6 -52.09 16.24 -13.91
CA THR A 6 -51.18 15.94 -15.03
C THR A 6 -49.72 15.69 -14.60
N ALA A 7 -49.02 14.75 -15.25
CA ALA A 7 -47.56 14.69 -15.63
C ALA A 7 -46.45 15.00 -14.57
N PRO A 8 -45.12 14.80 -14.84
CA PRO A 8 -44.45 14.22 -16.00
C PRO A 8 -43.39 13.12 -15.70
N ALA A 9 -42.88 12.51 -16.77
CA ALA A 9 -41.65 11.75 -16.81
C ALA A 9 -40.43 12.59 -16.38
N ARG A 10 -39.51 11.99 -15.62
CA ARG A 10 -38.16 12.55 -15.41
C ARG A 10 -37.14 11.40 -15.33
N GLY A 11 -36.44 11.18 -16.43
CA GLY A 11 -35.12 10.56 -16.39
C GLY A 11 -34.09 11.49 -15.76
N LYS A 12 -32.83 11.05 -15.84
CA LYS A 12 -31.58 11.65 -15.33
C LYS A 12 -31.30 11.27 -13.89
N SER A 13 -30.09 10.98 -13.46
CA SER A 13 -28.79 10.68 -14.07
C SER A 13 -27.89 10.53 -12.86
N ALA A 14 -26.96 9.57 -12.94
CA ALA A 14 -25.63 9.64 -12.36
C ALA A 14 -25.39 10.80 -11.37
N SER A 15 -25.35 10.50 -10.07
CA SER A 15 -24.47 11.27 -9.17
C SER A 15 -23.02 10.85 -9.43
N SER A 16 -22.54 11.14 -10.65
CA SER A 16 -21.11 11.21 -10.93
C SER A 16 -20.64 12.51 -10.29
N LYS A 17 -20.22 12.42 -9.04
CA LYS A 17 -19.46 13.48 -8.39
C LYS A 17 -18.14 13.55 -9.13
N ALA A 18 -18.08 14.48 -10.08
CA ALA A 18 -16.89 14.81 -10.83
C ALA A 18 -15.87 15.37 -9.84
N TYR A 19 -15.06 14.49 -9.25
CA TYR A 19 -13.74 14.90 -8.79
C TYR A 19 -13.04 15.42 -10.03
N GLY A 20 -12.67 16.71 -9.95
CA GLY A 20 -12.00 17.42 -11.02
C GLY A 20 -10.92 16.53 -11.61
N ARG A 21 -10.80 16.57 -12.93
CA ARG A 21 -9.87 15.78 -13.74
C ARG A 21 -8.44 16.13 -13.30
N VAL A 22 -7.98 15.53 -12.21
CA VAL A 22 -6.58 15.59 -11.83
C VAL A 22 -5.85 14.83 -12.91
N LYS A 23 -4.84 15.46 -13.51
CA LYS A 23 -4.07 14.81 -14.57
C LYS A 23 -3.45 13.55 -13.95
N PRO A 24 -3.62 12.36 -14.55
CA PRO A 24 -3.10 11.10 -13.99
C PRO A 24 -1.58 11.14 -13.76
N GLU A 25 -0.86 12.00 -14.49
CA GLU A 25 0.57 12.25 -14.33
C GLU A 25 0.91 12.96 -12.99
N ALA A 26 0.08 13.89 -12.54
CA ALA A 26 0.28 14.59 -11.27
C ALA A 26 0.00 13.66 -10.08
N ASP A 27 -1.03 12.81 -10.19
CA ASP A 27 -1.36 11.83 -9.17
C ASP A 27 -0.29 10.75 -9.03
N ALA A 28 0.29 10.29 -10.15
CA ALA A 28 1.41 9.35 -10.14
C ALA A 28 2.64 9.94 -9.41
N GLY A 29 2.96 11.21 -9.66
CA GLY A 29 4.06 11.90 -8.99
C GLY A 29 3.83 12.09 -7.49
N VAL A 30 2.63 12.47 -7.08
CA VAL A 30 2.27 12.60 -5.66
C VAL A 30 2.31 11.25 -4.95
N ASN A 31 1.80 10.20 -5.59
CA ASN A 31 1.84 8.84 -5.05
C ASN A 31 3.28 8.36 -4.85
N HIS A 32 4.16 8.56 -5.85
CA HIS A 32 5.57 8.19 -5.72
C HIS A 32 6.27 8.89 -4.54
N VAL A 33 6.06 10.19 -4.35
CA VAL A 33 6.64 10.94 -3.20
C VAL A 33 6.12 10.39 -1.86
N LEU A 34 4.85 10.01 -1.78
CA LEU A 34 4.28 9.41 -0.56
C LEU A 34 4.90 8.03 -0.27
N LEU A 35 5.09 7.20 -1.29
CA LEU A 35 5.75 5.90 -1.13
C LEU A 35 7.20 6.06 -0.65
N GLN A 36 7.95 7.01 -1.22
CA GLN A 36 9.30 7.32 -0.75
C GLN A 36 9.34 7.74 0.73
N ARG A 37 8.37 8.54 1.16
CA ARG A 37 8.25 8.95 2.58
C ARG A 37 7.93 7.77 3.50
N LEU A 38 7.03 6.88 3.09
CA LEU A 38 6.71 5.67 3.85
C LEU A 38 7.93 4.74 3.96
N LEU A 39 8.67 4.57 2.87
CA LEU A 39 9.90 3.78 2.87
C LEU A 39 10.95 4.40 3.80
N ALA A 40 11.16 5.73 3.73
CA ALA A 40 12.08 6.42 4.62
C ALA A 40 11.68 6.30 6.10
N MET A 41 10.38 6.31 6.40
CA MET A 41 9.86 6.08 7.75
C MET A 41 10.14 4.66 8.24
N ALA A 42 9.94 3.65 7.39
CA ALA A 42 10.27 2.25 7.71
C ALA A 42 11.76 2.05 8.01
N GLN A 43 12.63 2.72 7.24
CA GLN A 43 14.07 2.68 7.47
C GLN A 43 14.47 3.32 8.81
N ARG A 44 13.81 4.41 9.20
CA ARG A 44 14.01 5.02 10.53
C ARG A 44 13.57 4.09 11.66
N TYR A 45 12.39 3.48 11.55
CA TYR A 45 11.97 2.48 12.54
C TYR A 45 12.96 1.33 12.64
N ARG A 46 13.52 0.87 11.51
CA ARG A 46 14.57 -0.15 11.52
C ARG A 46 15.83 0.34 12.24
N SER A 47 16.33 1.54 11.94
CA SER A 47 17.53 2.08 12.58
C SER A 47 17.36 2.26 14.09
N ASP A 48 16.14 2.57 14.52
CA ASP A 48 15.80 2.80 15.92
C ASP A 48 15.52 1.48 16.67
N GLY A 49 15.57 0.33 15.99
CA GLY A 49 15.30 -0.99 16.56
C GLY A 49 13.81 -1.36 16.65
N SER A 50 12.92 -0.49 16.19
CA SER A 50 11.47 -0.72 16.05
C SER A 50 11.16 -1.64 14.87
N PHE A 51 11.66 -2.88 14.91
CA PHE A 51 11.59 -3.82 13.79
C PHE A 51 10.16 -4.22 13.43
N ARG A 52 9.23 -4.28 14.39
CA ARG A 52 7.82 -4.62 14.12
C ARG A 52 7.16 -3.54 13.26
N GLU A 53 7.34 -2.28 13.60
CA GLU A 53 6.82 -1.13 12.88
C GLU A 53 7.45 -1.01 11.49
N ALA A 54 8.77 -1.22 11.39
CA ALA A 54 9.48 -1.26 10.13
C ALA A 54 8.92 -2.35 9.19
N MET A 55 8.80 -3.59 9.70
CA MET A 55 8.22 -4.69 8.92
C MET A 55 6.80 -4.40 8.46
N GLY A 56 5.96 -3.82 9.33
CA GLY A 56 4.58 -3.46 8.96
C GLY A 56 4.52 -2.53 7.74
N LEU A 57 5.40 -1.52 7.70
CA LEU A 57 5.48 -0.61 6.55
C LEU A 57 6.08 -1.28 5.32
N TYR A 58 7.11 -2.12 5.48
CA TYR A 58 7.69 -2.84 4.33
C TYR A 58 6.67 -3.78 3.69
N TRP A 59 5.91 -4.53 4.49
CA TRP A 59 4.85 -5.39 3.96
C TRP A 59 3.79 -4.58 3.23
N LYS A 60 3.34 -3.47 3.83
CA LYS A 60 2.36 -2.59 3.20
C LYS A 60 2.84 -2.06 1.84
N LEU A 61 4.10 -1.64 1.73
CA LEU A 61 4.67 -1.19 0.47
C LEU A 61 4.73 -2.34 -0.56
N GLY A 62 5.16 -3.53 -0.15
CA GLY A 62 5.25 -4.70 -1.02
C GLY A 62 3.91 -5.20 -1.54
N GLU A 63 2.88 -5.20 -0.70
CA GLU A 63 1.55 -5.77 -0.95
C GLU A 63 0.59 -4.76 -1.62
N ASP A 64 0.54 -3.50 -1.13
CA ASP A 64 -0.41 -2.50 -1.65
C ASP A 64 0.09 -1.80 -2.90
N HIS A 65 1.41 -1.79 -3.13
CA HIS A 65 2.05 -1.02 -4.21
C HIS A 65 3.06 -1.85 -5.04
N PRO A 66 2.67 -3.05 -5.52
CA PRO A 66 3.57 -3.92 -6.28
C PRO A 66 4.04 -3.24 -7.58
N GLY A 67 5.25 -3.58 -8.02
CA GLY A 67 5.87 -3.03 -9.24
C GLY A 67 6.43 -1.61 -9.10
N THR A 68 6.46 -1.06 -7.88
CA THR A 68 7.15 0.20 -7.57
C THR A 68 8.55 -0.07 -7.03
N ALA A 69 9.47 0.87 -7.24
CA ALA A 69 10.84 0.76 -6.72
C ALA A 69 10.86 0.70 -5.17
N GLU A 70 9.89 1.34 -4.52
CA GLU A 70 9.71 1.30 -3.08
C GLU A 70 9.27 -0.07 -2.57
N ALA A 71 8.39 -0.76 -3.31
CA ALA A 71 7.99 -2.13 -3.00
C ALA A 71 9.17 -3.10 -3.17
N ASP A 72 9.95 -2.97 -4.24
CA ASP A 72 11.14 -3.80 -4.46
C ASP A 72 12.16 -3.59 -3.34
N THR A 73 12.41 -2.33 -2.97
CA THR A 73 13.29 -2.00 -1.85
C THR A 73 12.76 -2.60 -0.55
N ALA A 74 11.45 -2.46 -0.27
CA ALA A 74 10.83 -3.02 0.93
C ALA A 74 10.99 -4.54 1.04
N ARG A 75 10.86 -5.28 -0.07
CA ARG A 75 11.11 -6.74 -0.12
C ARG A 75 12.56 -7.08 0.22
N VAL A 76 13.53 -6.31 -0.31
CA VAL A 76 14.95 -6.46 0.06
C VAL A 76 15.16 -6.21 1.55
N MET A 77 14.54 -5.17 2.11
CA MET A 77 14.68 -4.88 3.54
C MET A 77 14.09 -5.99 4.43
N LEU A 78 12.99 -6.61 4.01
CA LEU A 78 12.41 -7.76 4.70
C LEU A 78 13.34 -8.97 4.67
N LEU A 79 14.01 -9.24 3.54
CA LEU A 79 15.05 -10.27 3.45
C LEU A 79 16.22 -9.97 4.40
N GLU A 80 16.69 -8.73 4.46
CA GLU A 80 17.76 -8.34 5.38
C GLU A 80 17.36 -8.52 6.86
N LEU A 81 16.10 -8.21 7.20
CA LEU A 81 15.57 -8.42 8.54
C LEU A 81 15.45 -9.91 8.88
N ALA A 82 14.99 -10.73 7.95
CA ALA A 82 14.94 -12.18 8.11
C ALA A 82 16.34 -12.75 8.36
N ALA A 83 17.33 -12.38 7.55
CA ALA A 83 18.72 -12.76 7.76
C ALA A 83 19.27 -12.24 9.10
N GLY A 84 18.82 -11.07 9.54
CA GLY A 84 19.11 -10.53 10.88
C GLY A 84 18.54 -11.41 12.00
N TYR A 85 17.32 -11.90 11.87
CA TYR A 85 16.70 -12.81 12.84
C TYR A 85 17.42 -14.16 12.89
N GLU A 86 17.89 -14.70 11.76
CA GLU A 86 18.69 -15.95 11.75
C GLU A 86 19.98 -15.81 12.55
N ARG A 87 20.68 -14.67 12.40
CA ARG A 87 21.94 -14.41 13.12
C ARG A 87 21.76 -14.18 14.63
N ASN A 88 20.56 -13.82 15.07
CA ASN A 88 20.25 -13.50 16.47
C ASN A 88 19.43 -14.62 17.16
N ASP A 89 19.64 -15.88 16.76
CA ASP A 89 18.97 -17.07 17.32
C ASP A 89 17.44 -17.01 17.32
N ALA A 90 16.84 -16.31 16.34
CA ALA A 90 15.40 -16.24 16.13
C ALA A 90 14.98 -16.83 14.75
N PRO A 91 15.38 -18.07 14.41
CA PRO A 91 15.15 -18.63 13.07
C PRO A 91 13.67 -18.80 12.72
N HIS A 92 12.79 -18.95 13.72
CA HIS A 92 11.34 -19.01 13.48
C HIS A 92 10.79 -17.72 12.89
N MET A 93 11.29 -16.55 13.34
CA MET A 93 10.89 -15.25 12.80
C MET A 93 11.38 -15.08 11.37
N ALA A 94 12.63 -15.45 11.10
CA ALA A 94 13.20 -15.44 9.75
C ALA A 94 12.39 -16.32 8.80
N ARG A 95 12.10 -17.56 9.21
CA ARG A 95 11.28 -18.50 8.45
C ARG A 95 9.91 -17.91 8.10
N SER A 96 9.21 -17.30 9.06
CA SER A 96 7.91 -16.68 8.79
C SER A 96 7.99 -15.55 7.75
N ILE A 97 9.08 -14.77 7.74
CA ILE A 97 9.28 -13.72 6.74
C ILE A 97 9.56 -14.34 5.36
N TYR A 98 10.45 -15.33 5.29
CA TYR A 98 10.78 -16.00 4.02
C TYR A 98 9.59 -16.72 3.40
N GLU A 99 8.82 -17.45 4.20
CA GLU A 99 7.60 -18.14 3.73
C GLU A 99 6.58 -17.15 3.17
N ARG A 100 6.41 -15.99 3.83
CA ARG A 100 5.52 -14.94 3.32
C ARG A 100 6.02 -14.31 2.03
N LEU A 101 7.32 -14.02 1.91
CA LEU A 101 7.90 -13.49 0.67
C LEU A 101 7.76 -14.48 -0.50
N LEU A 102 7.93 -15.78 -0.24
CA LEU A 102 7.73 -16.83 -1.25
C LEU A 102 6.27 -16.91 -1.70
N ALA A 103 5.31 -16.82 -0.76
CA ALA A 103 3.89 -16.85 -1.08
C ALA A 103 3.45 -15.66 -1.94
N ASP A 104 4.10 -14.51 -1.80
CA ASP A 104 3.81 -13.29 -2.57
C ASP A 104 4.55 -13.23 -3.92
N ALA A 105 5.47 -14.17 -4.18
CA ALA A 105 6.24 -14.26 -5.43
C ALA A 105 5.62 -15.23 -6.46
N GLY A 106 4.58 -15.99 -6.08
CA GLY A 106 3.87 -16.96 -6.93
C GLY A 106 2.50 -16.47 -7.35
#